data_AF-G5DXQ6-F1
#
_entry.id   AF-G5DXQ6-F1
#
_cell.length_a   1.000
_cell.length_b   1.000
_cell.length_c   1.000
_cell.angle_alpha   90.00
_cell.angle_beta   90.00
_cell.angle_gamma   90.00
#
_symmetry.space_group_name_H-M   'P 1'
#
loop_
_entity.id
_entity.type
_entity.pdbx_description
1 polymer ?
#
loop_
_entity_poly.entity_id
_entity_poly.type
_entity_poly.pdbx_seq_one_letter_code
_entity_poly.pdbx_strand_id
1 'polypeptide(L)'
;MAAEGHNDLAELRSRLSERDALWKTQMDRCTSQVEALHERYLEIKASIEGSEESEELDMLWTRVKTASTLMTYLKARARTMAVPHLAQASCGIKQLEGIGLVDKEGIPLSSWSKSIDLSSVDEINSGSIDQNALVDDKGRAFVGNLLNSVYMVTNVMEALVKRVIIAESETAIEKEK
;
A
#
# COMPACT_ATOMS: atom_id res chain seq x y z
N MET A 1 -5.56 63.92 -66.64
CA MET A 1 -4.56 63.29 -65.75
C MET A 1 -4.98 63.24 -64.27
N ALA A 2 -6.20 63.66 -63.85
CA ALA A 2 -6.63 63.61 -62.43
C ALA A 2 -7.65 62.51 -62.09
N ALA A 3 -8.15 61.76 -63.08
CA ALA A 3 -9.19 60.74 -62.90
C ALA A 3 -8.64 59.33 -62.68
N GLU A 4 -7.42 59.02 -63.14
CA GLU A 4 -6.79 57.70 -62.95
C GLU A 4 -6.45 57.42 -61.49
N GLY A 5 -5.84 58.37 -60.78
CA GLY A 5 -5.45 58.18 -59.37
C GLY A 5 -6.61 57.97 -58.39
N HIS A 6 -7.84 58.37 -58.75
CA HIS A 6 -9.02 58.17 -57.90
C HIS A 6 -9.65 56.77 -58.11
N ASN A 7 -9.49 56.19 -59.31
CA ASN A 7 -9.89 54.80 -59.58
C ASN A 7 -8.94 53.81 -58.90
N ASP A 8 -7.64 54.07 -58.96
CA ASP A 8 -6.62 53.22 -58.32
C ASP A 8 -6.79 53.18 -56.79
N LEU A 9 -7.13 54.32 -56.18
CA LEU A 9 -7.36 54.41 -54.74
C LEU A 9 -8.65 53.69 -54.31
N ALA A 10 -9.69 53.73 -55.13
CA ALA A 10 -10.94 53.00 -54.89
C ALA A 10 -10.72 51.48 -55.01
N GLU A 11 -9.96 51.02 -56.00
CA GLU A 11 -9.59 49.61 -56.16
C GLU A 11 -8.75 49.09 -54.97
N LEU A 12 -7.76 49.87 -54.53
CA LEU A 12 -6.96 49.55 -53.35
C LEU A 12 -7.80 49.45 -52.08
N ARG A 13 -8.76 50.35 -51.89
CA ARG A 13 -9.65 50.35 -50.72
C ARG A 13 -10.63 49.17 -50.74
N SER A 14 -11.11 48.79 -51.92
CA SER A 14 -11.92 47.58 -52.11
C SER A 14 -11.13 46.32 -51.73
N ARG A 15 -9.91 46.16 -52.26
CA ARG A 15 -9.02 45.03 -51.96
C ARG A 15 -8.62 44.95 -50.49
N LEU A 16 -8.45 46.10 -49.83
CA LEU A 16 -8.17 46.15 -48.39
C LEU A 16 -9.38 45.66 -47.59
N SER A 17 -10.59 46.14 -47.91
CA SER A 17 -11.82 45.72 -47.25
C SER A 17 -12.11 44.23 -47.44
N GLU A 18 -11.83 43.68 -48.63
CA GLU A 18 -11.99 42.26 -48.92
C GLU A 18 -11.02 41.40 -48.09
N ARG A 19 -9.75 41.83 -48.01
CA ARG A 19 -8.76 41.20 -47.14
C ARG A 19 -9.18 41.23 -45.68
N ASP A 20 -9.66 42.38 -45.19
CA ASP A 20 -10.07 42.53 -43.79
C ASP A 20 -11.26 41.62 -43.46
N ALA A 21 -12.23 41.50 -44.37
CA ALA A 21 -13.33 40.56 -44.24
C ALA A 21 -12.85 39.10 -44.17
N LEU A 22 -11.92 38.70 -45.05
CA LEU A 22 -11.34 37.37 -45.07
C LEU A 22 -10.56 37.06 -43.78
N TRP A 23 -9.75 38.01 -43.30
CA TRP A 23 -9.01 37.88 -42.05
C TRP A 23 -9.94 37.73 -40.85
N LYS A 24 -11.03 38.48 -40.82
CA LYS A 24 -12.04 38.36 -39.77
C LYS A 24 -12.67 36.96 -39.77
N THR A 25 -13.14 36.47 -40.91
CA THR A 25 -13.69 35.11 -41.01
C THR A 25 -12.68 34.03 -40.65
N GLN A 26 -11.40 34.21 -41.00
CA GLN A 26 -10.33 33.29 -40.60
C GLN A 26 -10.12 33.29 -39.09
N MET A 27 -10.11 34.47 -38.46
CA MET A 27 -9.97 34.62 -37.01
C MET A 27 -11.15 33.98 -36.26
N ASP A 28 -12.37 34.21 -36.74
CA ASP A 28 -13.58 33.63 -36.16
C ASP A 28 -13.52 32.09 -36.23
N ARG A 29 -13.12 31.54 -37.39
CA ARG A 29 -12.93 30.09 -37.57
C ARG A 29 -11.85 29.52 -36.64
N CYS A 30 -10.70 30.19 -36.52
CA CYS A 30 -9.64 29.75 -35.60
C CYS A 30 -10.12 29.78 -34.15
N THR A 31 -10.84 30.83 -33.76
CA THR A 31 -11.42 30.95 -32.41
C THR A 31 -12.38 29.80 -32.12
N SER A 32 -13.32 29.50 -33.03
CA SER A 32 -14.25 28.37 -32.86
C SER A 32 -13.54 27.02 -32.80
N GLN A 33 -12.45 26.82 -33.55
CA GLN A 33 -11.66 25.59 -33.47
C GLN A 33 -10.96 25.45 -32.12
N VAL A 34 -10.41 26.54 -31.58
CA VAL A 34 -9.77 26.56 -30.26
C VAL A 34 -10.81 26.29 -29.16
N GLU A 35 -11.99 26.89 -29.24
CA GLU A 35 -13.08 26.65 -28.30
C GLU A 35 -13.54 25.19 -28.31
N ALA A 36 -13.75 24.60 -29.51
CA ALA A 36 -14.11 23.19 -29.64
C ALA A 36 -13.03 22.25 -29.08
N LEU A 37 -11.75 22.56 -29.31
CA LEU A 37 -10.64 21.80 -28.74
C LEU A 37 -10.58 21.94 -27.21
N HIS A 38 -10.84 23.13 -26.69
CA HIS A 38 -10.86 23.39 -25.26
C HIS A 38 -11.99 22.63 -24.56
N GLU A 39 -13.18 22.59 -25.15
CA GLU A 39 -14.32 21.82 -24.66
C GLU A 39 -13.99 20.32 -24.62
N ARG A 40 -13.42 19.77 -25.71
CA ARG A 40 -12.96 18.37 -25.76
C ARG A 40 -11.89 18.06 -24.72
N TYR A 41 -10.97 18.99 -24.51
CA TYR A 41 -9.96 18.86 -23.47
C TYR A 41 -10.59 18.79 -22.07
N LEU A 42 -11.57 19.65 -21.77
CA LEU A 42 -12.27 19.62 -20.48
C LEU A 42 -13.08 18.34 -20.28
N GLU A 43 -13.74 17.83 -21.33
CA GLU A 43 -14.48 16.56 -21.31
C GLU A 43 -13.55 15.37 -20.99
N ILE A 44 -12.40 15.29 -21.66
CA ILE A 44 -11.39 14.24 -21.41
C ILE A 44 -10.82 14.38 -20.01
N LYS A 45 -10.49 15.60 -19.59
CA LYS A 45 -9.94 15.87 -18.25
C LYS A 45 -10.92 15.42 -17.16
N ALA A 46 -12.19 15.78 -17.28
CA ALA A 46 -13.23 15.36 -16.33
C ALA A 46 -13.42 13.84 -16.31
N SER A 47 -13.32 13.18 -17.47
CA SER A 47 -13.41 11.72 -17.58
C SER A 47 -12.26 10.99 -16.87
N ILE A 48 -11.05 11.57 -16.87
CA ILE A 48 -9.88 11.00 -16.18
C ILE A 48 -9.96 11.26 -14.67
N GLU A 49 -10.27 12.50 -14.27
CA GLU A 49 -10.31 12.89 -12.85
C GLU A 49 -11.48 12.25 -12.09
N GLY A 50 -12.57 11.91 -12.78
CA GLY A 50 -13.73 11.21 -12.21
C GLY A 50 -13.74 9.69 -12.42
N SER A 51 -12.67 9.11 -12.95
CA SER A 51 -12.63 7.67 -13.23
C SER A 51 -12.45 6.86 -11.95
N GLU A 52 -13.45 6.03 -11.61
CA GLU A 52 -13.39 5.03 -10.52
C GLU A 52 -12.14 4.12 -10.65
N GLU A 53 -11.64 3.90 -11.87
CA GLU A 53 -10.44 3.11 -12.14
C GLU A 53 -9.18 3.70 -11.46
N SER A 54 -9.08 5.03 -11.33
CA SER A 54 -7.95 5.67 -10.66
C SER A 54 -7.97 5.41 -9.15
N GLU A 55 -9.14 5.50 -8.52
CA GLU A 55 -9.29 5.26 -7.08
C GLU A 55 -9.07 3.78 -6.73
N GLU A 56 -9.55 2.85 -7.56
CA GLU A 56 -9.32 1.42 -7.39
C GLU A 56 -7.83 1.06 -7.51
N LEU A 57 -7.12 1.69 -8.46
CA LEU A 57 -5.70 1.49 -8.64
C LEU A 57 -4.90 2.00 -7.43
N ASP A 58 -5.24 3.17 -6.88
CA ASP A 58 -4.61 3.73 -5.69
C ASP A 58 -4.86 2.86 -4.44
N MET A 59 -6.09 2.34 -4.29
CA MET A 59 -6.41 1.37 -3.23
C MET A 59 -5.58 0.09 -3.39
N LEU A 60 -5.52 -0.49 -4.59
CA LEU A 60 -4.74 -1.70 -4.86
C LEU A 60 -3.26 -1.48 -4.58
N TRP A 61 -2.71 -0.34 -5.02
CA TRP A 61 -1.34 0.05 -4.76
C TRP A 61 -1.03 0.13 -3.27
N THR A 62 -1.93 0.73 -2.49
CA THR A 62 -1.81 0.80 -1.02
C THR A 62 -1.86 -0.59 -0.39
N ARG A 63 -2.76 -1.47 -0.85
CA ARG A 63 -2.83 -2.87 -0.38
C ARG A 63 -1.55 -3.64 -0.68
N VAL A 64 -1.03 -3.53 -1.91
CA VAL A 64 0.20 -4.19 -2.34
C VAL A 64 1.39 -3.70 -1.52
N LYS A 65 1.51 -2.39 -1.27
CA LYS A 65 2.55 -1.82 -0.41
C LYS A 65 2.48 -2.37 1.02
N THR A 66 1.30 -2.39 1.62
CA THR A 66 1.11 -2.92 2.98
C THR A 66 1.45 -4.41 3.03
N ALA A 67 0.96 -5.20 2.08
CA ALA A 67 1.26 -6.63 2.01
C ALA A 67 2.75 -6.90 1.81
N SER A 68 3.41 -6.17 0.93
CA SER A 68 4.85 -6.29 0.71
C SER A 68 5.66 -5.96 1.96
N THR A 69 5.26 -4.91 2.69
CA THR A 69 5.89 -4.52 3.97
C THR A 69 5.74 -5.61 5.02
N LEU A 70 4.53 -6.16 5.18
CA LEU A 70 4.25 -7.21 6.15
C LEU A 70 4.91 -8.55 5.81
N MET A 71 4.97 -8.91 4.52
CA MET A 71 5.72 -10.08 4.06
C MET A 71 7.22 -9.90 4.29
N THR A 72 7.75 -8.69 4.10
CA THR A 72 9.15 -8.37 4.40
C THR A 72 9.43 -8.51 5.89
N TYR A 73 8.52 -8.04 6.75
CA TYR A 73 8.59 -8.25 8.20
C TYR A 73 8.61 -9.74 8.56
N LEU A 74 7.67 -10.53 8.04
CA LEU A 74 7.62 -11.98 8.30
C LEU A 74 8.90 -12.68 7.85
N LYS A 75 9.43 -12.31 6.68
CA LYS A 75 10.70 -12.83 6.17
C LYS A 75 11.87 -12.49 7.09
N ALA A 76 11.95 -11.25 7.58
CA ALA A 76 12.97 -10.85 8.54
C ALA A 76 12.82 -11.61 9.87
N ARG A 77 11.59 -11.72 10.39
CA ARG A 77 11.28 -12.49 11.61
C ARG A 77 11.69 -13.96 11.46
N ALA A 78 11.37 -14.60 10.34
CA ALA A 78 11.76 -15.98 10.05
C ALA A 78 13.27 -16.17 10.04
N ARG A 79 14.01 -15.22 9.44
CA ARG A 79 15.48 -15.27 9.42
C ARG A 79 16.08 -15.14 10.82
N THR A 80 15.58 -14.23 11.64
CA THR A 80 16.00 -14.12 13.06
C THR A 80 15.72 -15.41 13.81
N MET A 81 14.54 -16.00 13.62
CA MET A 81 14.14 -17.23 14.29
C MET A 81 14.88 -18.49 13.81
N ALA A 82 15.46 -18.48 12.60
CA ALA A 82 16.26 -19.59 12.08
C ALA A 82 17.68 -19.64 12.66
N VAL A 83 18.14 -18.58 13.33
CA VAL A 83 19.48 -18.51 13.91
C VAL A 83 19.38 -18.72 15.42
N PRO A 84 19.90 -19.82 16.00
CA PRO A 84 19.60 -20.22 17.39
C PRO A 84 19.86 -19.14 18.45
N HIS A 85 21.01 -18.47 18.41
CA HIS A 85 21.35 -17.42 19.39
C HIS A 85 20.47 -16.16 19.24
N LEU A 86 20.09 -15.81 18.01
CA LEU A 86 19.16 -14.70 17.76
C LEU A 86 17.72 -15.07 18.15
N ALA A 87 17.34 -16.32 17.91
CA ALA A 87 16.05 -16.86 18.30
C ALA A 87 15.89 -16.87 19.82
N GLN A 88 16.91 -17.29 20.56
CA GLN A 88 16.93 -17.20 22.02
C GLN A 88 16.76 -15.75 22.49
N ALA A 89 17.57 -14.82 21.99
CA ALA A 89 17.46 -13.41 22.32
C ALA A 89 16.08 -12.82 21.95
N SER A 90 15.55 -13.16 20.77
CA SER A 90 14.26 -12.67 20.28
C SER A 90 13.06 -13.23 21.04
N CYS A 91 13.16 -14.45 21.55
CA CYS A 91 12.16 -15.07 22.43
C CYS A 91 12.35 -14.65 23.91
N GLY A 92 13.36 -13.82 24.20
CA GLY A 92 13.73 -13.39 25.54
C GLY A 92 14.27 -14.51 26.43
N ILE A 93 14.76 -15.60 25.81
CA ILE A 93 15.34 -16.74 26.51
C ILE A 93 16.78 -16.41 26.92
N LYS A 94 17.09 -16.61 28.19
CA LYS A 94 18.43 -16.39 28.76
C LYS A 94 18.87 -17.60 29.57
N GLN A 95 20.18 -17.81 29.68
CA GLN A 95 20.72 -18.81 30.59
C GLN A 95 20.93 -18.17 31.96
N LEU A 96 20.32 -18.75 32.99
CA LEU A 96 20.46 -18.35 34.39
C LEU A 96 21.23 -19.44 35.15
N GLU A 97 22.28 -19.04 35.84
CA GLU A 97 23.18 -19.96 36.53
C GLU A 97 22.42 -20.75 37.62
N GLY A 98 22.57 -22.07 37.62
CA GLY A 98 21.87 -23.00 38.52
C GLY A 98 20.41 -23.34 38.16
N ILE A 99 19.74 -22.55 37.33
CA ILE A 99 18.33 -22.74 36.94
C ILE A 99 18.20 -23.22 35.48
N GLY A 100 19.18 -22.90 34.63
CA GLY A 100 19.18 -23.27 33.21
C GLY A 100 18.55 -22.19 32.33
N LEU A 101 17.93 -22.56 31.22
CA LEU A 101 17.26 -21.61 30.33
C LEU A 101 15.95 -21.12 30.96
N VAL A 102 15.78 -19.80 31.01
CA VAL A 102 14.58 -19.10 31.50
C VAL A 102 14.04 -18.16 30.43
N ASP A 103 12.74 -17.91 30.45
CA ASP A 103 12.08 -16.97 29.54
C ASP A 103 12.20 -15.50 29.97
N LYS A 104 11.52 -14.61 29.25
CA LYS A 104 11.52 -13.16 29.52
C LYS A 104 10.86 -12.80 30.86
N GLU A 105 9.98 -13.65 31.37
CA GLU A 105 9.35 -13.56 32.70
C GLU A 105 10.20 -14.24 33.79
N GLY A 106 11.32 -14.88 33.44
CA GLY A 106 12.17 -15.63 34.37
C GLY A 106 11.66 -17.03 34.69
N ILE A 107 10.65 -17.51 33.97
CA ILE A 107 10.07 -18.83 34.16
C ILE A 107 10.99 -19.87 33.50
N PRO A 108 11.41 -20.94 34.21
CA PRO A 108 12.25 -21.99 33.63
C PRO A 108 11.56 -22.68 32.46
N LEU A 109 12.29 -22.92 31.37
CA LEU A 109 11.71 -23.54 30.17
C LEU A 109 11.19 -24.97 30.43
N SER A 110 11.71 -25.66 31.46
CA SER A 110 11.24 -26.98 31.89
C SER A 110 9.80 -26.97 32.43
N SER A 111 9.29 -25.82 32.85
CA SER A 111 7.93 -25.65 33.37
C SER A 111 6.91 -25.28 32.30
N TRP A 112 7.34 -25.05 31.05
CA TRP A 112 6.42 -24.79 29.96
C TRP A 112 5.59 -26.03 29.62
N SER A 113 4.28 -25.84 29.46
CA SER A 113 3.40 -26.89 28.96
C SER A 113 3.85 -27.30 27.56
N LYS A 114 3.86 -28.60 27.29
CA LYS A 114 4.10 -29.16 25.95
C LYS A 114 2.92 -28.89 25.00
N SER A 115 1.78 -28.40 25.50
CA SER A 115 0.61 -28.01 24.70
C SER A 115 0.68 -26.54 24.27
N ILE A 116 0.29 -26.26 23.02
CA ILE A 116 0.15 -24.89 22.53
C ILE A 116 -1.23 -24.39 22.98
N ASP A 117 -1.29 -23.50 23.97
CA ASP A 117 -2.52 -22.76 24.26
C ASP A 117 -2.68 -21.66 23.20
N LEU A 118 -3.40 -22.01 22.14
CA LEU A 118 -3.87 -21.05 21.14
C LEU A 118 -5.14 -20.31 21.62
N SER A 119 -5.61 -20.48 22.86
CA SER A 119 -6.87 -19.87 23.29
C SER A 119 -6.84 -18.33 23.33
N SER A 120 -5.65 -17.73 23.50
CA SER A 120 -5.43 -16.27 23.38
C SER A 120 -5.72 -15.73 21.98
N VAL A 121 -5.78 -16.60 20.96
CA VAL A 121 -6.06 -16.23 19.57
C VAL A 121 -7.55 -16.03 19.33
N ASP A 122 -8.39 -16.85 19.96
CA ASP A 122 -9.85 -16.78 19.77
C ASP A 122 -10.46 -15.53 20.42
N GLU A 123 -9.79 -14.98 21.45
CA GLU A 123 -10.28 -13.78 22.16
C GLU A 123 -10.21 -12.52 21.28
N ILE A 124 -9.27 -12.47 20.33
CA ILE A 124 -9.17 -11.38 19.34
C ILE A 124 -10.24 -11.53 18.25
N ASN A 125 -10.69 -12.76 17.99
CA ASN A 125 -11.74 -13.06 17.01
C ASN A 125 -13.16 -12.69 17.51
N SER A 126 -13.34 -12.49 18.82
CA SER A 126 -14.61 -12.03 19.42
C SER A 126 -14.75 -10.50 19.45
N GLY A 127 -13.73 -9.75 19.01
CA GLY A 127 -13.82 -8.32 18.78
C GLY A 127 -14.50 -8.03 17.44
N SER A 128 -15.80 -8.30 17.36
CA SER A 128 -16.68 -7.81 16.29
C SER A 128 -16.51 -6.29 16.17
N ILE A 129 -15.63 -5.85 15.27
CA ILE A 129 -15.64 -4.46 14.79
C ILE A 129 -16.94 -4.35 14.00
N ASP A 130 -17.89 -3.63 14.59
CA ASP A 130 -19.24 -3.41 14.09
C ASP A 130 -19.23 -3.13 12.59
N GLN A 131 -19.88 -4.03 11.86
CA GLN A 131 -20.22 -3.88 10.45
C GLN A 131 -21.33 -2.84 10.32
N ASN A 132 -21.03 -1.55 10.50
CA ASN A 132 -21.96 -0.46 10.22
C ASN A 132 -21.24 0.89 10.06
N ALA A 133 -20.57 1.10 8.92
CA ALA A 133 -20.38 2.44 8.33
C ALA A 133 -19.83 2.32 6.90
N LEU A 134 -20.77 2.31 5.97
CA LEU A 134 -20.64 2.31 4.51
C LEU A 134 -19.62 3.38 4.02
N VAL A 135 -18.81 2.99 3.03
CA VAL A 135 -18.03 3.81 2.06
C VAL A 135 -16.50 3.99 2.28
N ASP A 136 -15.89 3.66 3.43
CA ASP A 136 -14.42 3.81 3.64
C ASP A 136 -13.74 2.54 4.22
N ASP A 137 -14.41 1.39 4.11
CA ASP A 137 -14.17 0.22 4.94
C ASP A 137 -13.26 -0.87 4.32
N LYS A 138 -13.24 -1.01 2.97
CA LYS A 138 -12.53 -2.12 2.31
C LYS A 138 -11.01 -2.08 2.49
N GLY A 139 -10.42 -0.89 2.59
CA GLY A 139 -8.98 -0.71 2.79
C GLY A 139 -8.55 -1.10 4.21
N ARG A 140 -9.29 -0.60 5.21
CA ARG A 140 -9.00 -0.87 6.63
C ARG A 140 -9.25 -2.32 7.02
N ALA A 141 -10.34 -2.92 6.56
CA ALA A 141 -10.64 -4.33 6.80
C ALA A 141 -9.54 -5.25 6.24
N PHE A 142 -9.03 -4.97 5.03
CA PHE A 142 -7.91 -5.72 4.45
C PHE A 142 -6.65 -5.64 5.33
N VAL A 143 -6.27 -4.44 5.77
CA VAL A 143 -5.08 -4.23 6.59
C VAL A 143 -5.25 -4.92 7.95
N GLY A 144 -6.41 -4.82 8.59
CA GLY A 144 -6.71 -5.49 9.85
C GLY A 144 -6.59 -7.01 9.75
N ASN A 145 -7.22 -7.61 8.74
CA ASN A 145 -7.16 -9.05 8.50
C ASN A 145 -5.74 -9.54 8.21
N LEU A 146 -4.97 -8.76 7.44
CA LEU A 146 -3.60 -9.10 7.11
C LEU A 146 -2.66 -8.99 8.31
N LEU A 147 -2.83 -7.95 9.14
CA LEU A 147 -2.10 -7.81 10.41
C LEU A 147 -2.42 -8.96 11.37
N ASN A 148 -3.69 -9.35 11.49
CA ASN A 148 -4.07 -10.49 12.31
C ASN A 148 -3.41 -11.78 11.82
N SER A 149 -3.38 -12.01 10.50
CA SER A 149 -2.70 -13.16 9.90
C SER A 149 -1.19 -13.16 10.20
N VAL A 150 -0.54 -12.00 10.11
CA VAL A 150 0.89 -11.84 10.41
C VAL A 150 1.19 -12.09 11.90
N TYR A 151 0.33 -11.58 12.79
CA TYR A 151 0.42 -11.81 14.23
C TYR A 151 0.31 -13.31 14.54
N MET A 152 -0.67 -13.98 13.95
CA MET A 152 -0.87 -15.42 14.07
C MET A 152 0.36 -16.23 13.65
N VAL A 153 0.87 -15.96 12.45
CA VAL A 153 2.06 -16.63 11.93
C VAL A 153 3.27 -16.38 12.85
N THR A 154 3.44 -15.14 13.31
CA THR A 154 4.56 -14.78 14.21
C THR A 154 4.50 -15.53 15.53
N ASN A 155 3.31 -15.65 16.14
CA ASN A 155 3.12 -16.37 17.40
C ASN A 155 3.39 -17.88 17.25
N VAL A 156 2.87 -18.49 16.18
CA VAL A 156 3.11 -19.91 15.89
C VAL A 156 4.61 -20.16 15.65
N MET A 157 5.28 -19.29 14.91
CA MET A 157 6.74 -19.36 14.71
C MET A 157 7.50 -19.29 16.03
N GLU A 158 7.14 -18.35 16.91
CA GLU A 158 7.77 -18.22 18.23
C GLU A 158 7.55 -19.46 19.10
N ALA A 159 6.33 -20.00 19.15
CA ALA A 159 6.00 -21.21 19.90
C ALA A 159 6.75 -22.45 19.38
N LEU A 160 6.93 -22.57 18.06
CA LEU A 160 7.72 -23.64 17.45
C LEU A 160 9.19 -23.53 17.83
N VAL A 161 9.78 -22.35 17.69
CA VAL A 161 11.18 -22.07 18.03
C VAL A 161 11.47 -22.36 19.49
N LYS A 162 10.59 -21.91 20.39
CA LYS A 162 10.65 -22.17 21.82
C LYS A 162 10.75 -23.68 22.14
N ARG A 163 9.96 -24.51 21.47
CA ARG A 163 10.01 -25.97 21.62
C ARG A 163 11.29 -26.59 21.05
N VAL A 164 11.78 -26.09 19.91
CA VAL A 164 13.06 -26.54 19.35
C VAL A 164 14.19 -26.27 20.34
N ILE A 165 14.24 -25.07 20.92
CA ILE A 165 15.25 -24.72 21.93
C ILE A 165 15.18 -25.65 23.15
N ILE A 166 13.99 -25.98 23.63
CA ILE A 166 13.82 -26.95 24.72
C ILE A 166 14.37 -28.32 24.31
N ALA A 167 13.93 -28.86 23.18
CA ALA A 167 14.38 -30.17 22.72
C ALA A 167 15.89 -30.23 22.47
N GLU A 168 16.48 -29.16 21.94
CA GLU A 168 17.94 -29.03 21.78
C GLU A 168 18.65 -29.01 23.14
N SER A 169 18.11 -28.32 24.14
CA SER A 169 18.69 -28.29 25.49
C SER A 169 18.59 -29.65 26.20
N GLU A 170 17.46 -30.34 26.09
CA GLU A 170 17.27 -31.69 26.65
C GLU A 170 18.22 -32.70 26.01
N THR A 171 18.37 -32.65 24.68
CA THR A 171 19.29 -33.54 23.95
C THR A 171 20.76 -33.22 24.20
N ALA A 172 21.12 -31.97 24.49
CA ALA A 172 22.48 -31.62 24.89
C ALA A 172 22.82 -32.20 26.27
N ILE A 173 21.90 -32.12 27.24
CA ILE A 173 22.07 -32.69 28.58
C ILE A 173 22.22 -34.22 28.52
N GLU A 174 21.40 -34.92 27.74
CA GLU A 174 21.49 -36.38 27.63
C GLU A 174 22.79 -36.85 26.97
N LYS A 175 23.42 -36.05 26.11
CA LYS A 175 24.73 -36.36 25.51
C LYS A 175 25.91 -36.22 26.46
N GLU A 176 25.75 -35.42 27.52
CA GLU A 176 26.80 -35.18 28.53
C GLU A 176 26.79 -36.24 29.64
N LYS A 177 25.72 -37.03 29.72
CA LYS A 177 25.50 -38.11 30.69
C LYS A 177 26.05 -39.45 30.21
#